data_AF-A0A645JJY0-F1
#
_entry.id   AF-A0A645JJY0-F1
#
_cell.length_a   1.000
_cell.length_b   1.000
_cell.length_c   1.000
_cell.angle_alpha   90.00
_cell.angle_beta   90.00
_cell.angle_gamma   90.00
#
_symmetry.space_group_name_H-M   'P 1'
#
loop_
_entity.id
_entity.type
_entity.pdbx_description
1 polymer ?
#
loop_
_entity_poly.entity_id
_entity_poly.type
_entity_poly.pdbx_seq_one_letter_code
_entity_poly.pdbx_strand_id
1 'polypeptide(L)'
;MSMSKAGIYDQLTSEYGEKFTAEAAKYAIDNVQVDWKKNALEKAKSYQETMSMSPSAIYDQLISEHGEKFTAEEAKYAVDNLK
;
A
#
# COMPACT_ATOMS: atom_id res chain seq x y z
N MET A 1 -7.72 6.72 -1.86
CA MET A 1 -6.61 6.44 -0.94
C MET A 1 -6.59 4.95 -0.69
N SER A 2 -5.58 4.24 -1.20
CA SER A 2 -5.38 2.81 -0.98
C SER A 2 -3.95 2.65 -0.49
N MET A 3 -3.76 2.06 0.68
CA MET A 3 -2.44 1.94 1.32
C MET A 3 -2.18 0.48 1.69
N SER A 4 -0.90 0.12 1.79
CA SER A 4 -0.48 -1.15 2.34
C SER A 4 -0.69 -1.18 3.86
N LYS A 5 -0.65 -2.39 4.43
CA LYS A 5 -0.67 -2.59 5.87
C LYS A 5 0.46 -1.81 6.57
N ALA A 6 1.67 -1.84 6.00
CA ALA A 6 2.81 -1.10 6.52
C ALA A 6 2.63 0.42 6.37
N GLY A 7 2.13 0.89 5.22
CA GLY A 7 1.89 2.31 4.98
C GLY A 7 0.85 2.90 5.94
N ILE A 8 -0.22 2.15 6.27
CA ILE A 8 -1.19 2.60 7.27
C ILE A 8 -0.56 2.64 8.66
N TYR A 9 0.22 1.63 9.05
CA TYR A 9 0.93 1.65 10.33
C TYR A 9 1.83 2.88 10.45
N ASP A 10 2.66 3.13 9.44
CA ASP A 10 3.58 4.27 9.39
C ASP A 10 2.82 5.60 9.49
N GLN A 11 1.73 5.76 8.75
CA GLN A 11 0.89 6.96 8.79
C GLN A 11 0.28 7.20 10.17
N LEU A 12 -0.18 6.14 10.84
CA LEU A 12 -0.78 6.23 12.17
C LEU A 12 0.27 6.63 13.22
N THR A 13 1.50 6.08 13.12
CA THR A 13 2.57 6.35 14.09
C THR A 13 3.42 7.58 13.77
N SER A 14 3.30 8.13 12.56
CA SER A 14 4.15 9.23 12.09
C SER A 14 4.05 10.46 12.98
N GLU A 15 5.21 11.04 13.31
CA GLU A 15 5.32 12.33 14.02
C GLU A 15 4.74 13.49 13.21
N TYR A 16 4.57 13.33 11.89
CA TYR A 16 3.94 14.31 11.01
C TYR A 16 2.53 13.90 10.57
N GLY A 17 2.08 12.71 10.95
CA GLY A 17 0.77 12.17 10.66
C GLY A 17 -0.16 12.25 11.86
N GLU A 18 -0.78 11.12 12.20
CA GLU A 18 -1.83 11.04 13.21
C GLU A 18 -1.31 10.92 14.66
N LYS A 19 -0.01 10.61 14.84
CA LYS A 19 0.68 10.54 16.15
C LYS A 19 0.04 9.56 17.16
N PHE A 20 -0.57 8.49 16.68
CA PHE A 20 -1.02 7.41 17.54
C PHE A 20 0.17 6.62 18.10
N THR A 21 -0.03 5.97 19.24
CA THR A 21 0.98 5.05 19.77
C THR A 21 1.10 3.81 18.87
N ALA A 22 2.24 3.14 18.94
CA ALA A 22 2.48 1.89 18.21
C ALA A 22 1.41 0.83 18.54
N GLU A 23 0.96 0.76 19.80
CA GLU A 23 -0.07 -0.17 20.24
C GLU A 23 -1.43 0.14 19.63
N ALA A 24 -1.81 1.42 19.56
CA ALA A 24 -3.06 1.85 18.94
C ALA A 24 -3.04 1.59 17.42
N ALA A 25 -1.92 1.89 16.75
CA ALA A 25 -1.74 1.58 15.34
C ALA A 25 -1.80 0.07 15.08
N LYS A 26 -1.13 -0.72 15.90
CA LYS A 26 -1.18 -2.19 15.82
C LYS A 26 -2.60 -2.71 16.02
N TYR A 27 -3.32 -2.21 17.01
CA TYR A 27 -4.72 -2.58 17.25
C TYR A 27 -5.59 -2.30 16.02
N ALA A 28 -5.46 -1.12 15.41
CA ALA A 28 -6.20 -0.78 14.19
C ALA A 28 -5.89 -1.77 13.06
N ILE A 29 -4.62 -2.04 12.82
CA ILE A 29 -4.16 -2.96 11.78
C ILE A 29 -4.60 -4.42 12.00
N ASP A 30 -4.63 -4.87 13.25
CA ASP A 30 -5.04 -6.24 13.60
C ASP A 30 -6.56 -6.44 13.49
N ASN A 31 -7.36 -5.37 13.66
CA ASN A 31 -8.82 -5.44 13.69
C ASN A 31 -9.49 -4.96 12.40
N VAL A 32 -8.75 -4.30 11.51
CA VAL A 32 -9.32 -3.81 10.25
C VAL A 32 -9.54 -4.97 9.27
N GLN A 33 -10.74 -5.05 8.70
CA GLN A 33 -11.06 -6.01 7.64
C GLN A 33 -10.84 -5.35 6.29
N VAL A 34 -9.67 -5.60 5.69
CA VAL A 34 -9.25 -5.00 4.42
C VAL A 34 -8.75 -6.08 3.48
N ASP A 35 -9.14 -5.98 2.22
CA ASP A 35 -8.50 -6.70 1.13
C ASP A 35 -7.28 -5.91 0.65
N TRP A 36 -6.10 -6.29 1.14
CA TRP A 36 -4.85 -5.61 0.81
C TRP A 36 -4.45 -5.79 -0.66
N LYS A 37 -4.84 -6.91 -1.29
CA LYS A 37 -4.63 -7.14 -2.72
C LYS A 37 -5.46 -6.17 -3.56
N LYS A 38 -6.69 -5.90 -3.15
CA LYS A 38 -7.52 -4.86 -3.75
C LYS A 38 -6.89 -3.47 -3.58
N ASN A 39 -6.34 -3.15 -2.41
CA ASN A 39 -5.64 -1.87 -2.22
C ASN A 39 -4.43 -1.72 -3.14
N ALA A 40 -3.63 -2.78 -3.30
CA ALA A 40 -2.49 -2.78 -4.22
C ALA A 40 -2.94 -2.58 -5.67
N LEU A 41 -4.02 -3.25 -6.10
CA LEU A 41 -4.58 -3.08 -7.44
C LEU A 41 -5.06 -1.65 -7.71
N GLU A 42 -5.74 -1.02 -6.76
CA GLU A 42 -6.19 0.37 -6.91
C GLU A 42 -5.00 1.34 -6.96
N LYS A 43 -3.92 1.08 -6.22
CA LYS A 43 -2.66 1.85 -6.35
C LYS A 43 -1.98 1.64 -7.70
N ALA A 44 -1.93 0.40 -8.17
CA ALA A 44 -1.37 0.06 -9.46
C ALA A 44 -2.10 0.79 -10.60
N LYS A 45 -3.43 0.76 -10.61
CA LYS A 45 -4.26 1.52 -11.56
C LYS A 45 -3.98 3.02 -11.48
N SER A 46 -3.93 3.57 -10.28
CA SER A 46 -3.60 4.99 -10.09
C SER A 46 -2.25 5.36 -10.69
N TYR A 47 -1.21 4.55 -10.50
CA TYR A 47 0.10 4.78 -11.12
C TYR A 47 0.07 4.63 -12.64
N GLN A 48 -0.65 3.65 -13.16
CA GLN A 48 -0.82 3.46 -14.61
C GLN A 48 -1.55 4.66 -15.23
N GLU A 49 -2.65 5.11 -14.64
CA GLU A 49 -3.50 6.18 -15.18
C GLU A 49 -2.88 7.56 -15.04
N THR A 50 -2.29 7.87 -13.87
CA THR A 50 -1.83 9.24 -13.56
C THR A 50 -0.37 9.48 -13.89
N MET A 51 0.45 8.43 -13.89
CA MET A 51 1.90 8.52 -14.11
C MET A 51 2.36 7.73 -15.34
N SER A 52 1.46 7.02 -16.04
CA SER A 52 1.79 6.22 -17.24
C SER A 52 2.94 5.22 -16.99
N MET A 53 3.05 4.72 -15.76
CA MET A 53 4.11 3.79 -15.38
C MET A 53 3.88 2.41 -16.02
N SER A 54 4.97 1.72 -16.37
CA SER A 54 4.89 0.34 -16.84
C SER A 54 4.52 -0.62 -15.69
N PRO A 55 3.93 -1.80 -15.98
CA PRO A 55 3.64 -2.78 -14.93
C PRO A 55 4.86 -3.18 -14.09
N SER A 56 6.06 -3.26 -14.68
CA SER A 56 7.29 -3.54 -13.93
C SER A 56 7.66 -2.41 -12.97
N ALA A 57 7.61 -1.15 -13.43
CA ALA A 57 7.88 0.00 -12.57
C ALA A 57 6.83 0.14 -11.45
N ILE A 58 5.58 -0.19 -11.75
CA ILE A 58 4.50 -0.23 -10.75
C ILE A 58 4.80 -1.31 -9.72
N TYR A 59 5.18 -2.52 -10.12
CA TYR A 59 5.56 -3.58 -9.18
C TYR A 59 6.66 -3.12 -8.22
N ASP A 60 7.75 -2.56 -8.76
CA ASP A 60 8.88 -2.06 -7.97
C ASP A 60 8.45 -0.96 -7.00
N GLN A 61 7.58 -0.04 -7.46
CA GLN A 61 7.05 1.03 -6.63
C GLN A 61 6.12 0.54 -5.52
N LEU A 62 5.32 -0.50 -5.80
CA LEU A 62 4.43 -1.09 -4.81
C LEU A 62 5.20 -1.76 -3.68
N ILE A 63 6.30 -2.46 -3.97
CA ILE A 63 7.10 -3.16 -2.96
C ILE A 63 8.16 -2.29 -2.28
N SER A 64 8.47 -1.12 -2.85
CA SER A 64 9.55 -0.25 -2.37
C SER A 64 9.37 0.14 -0.90
N GLU A 65 10.46 0.01 -0.12
CA GLU A 65 10.55 0.46 1.28
C GLU A 65 10.40 1.98 1.43
N HIS A 66 10.60 2.73 0.34
CA HIS A 66 10.36 4.18 0.30
C HIS A 66 9.08 4.55 -0.48
N GLY A 67 8.41 3.54 -1.05
CA GLY A 67 7.17 3.68 -1.80
C GLY A 67 5.98 3.20 -1.00
N GLU A 68 5.21 2.27 -1.57
CA GLU A 68 3.93 1.86 -0.99
C GLU A 68 4.03 0.72 0.04
N LYS A 69 5.17 0.01 0.12
CA LYS A 69 5.41 -1.07 1.10
C LYS A 69 4.37 -2.21 1.09
N PHE A 70 3.76 -2.51 -0.05
CA PHE A 70 2.98 -3.74 -0.22
C PHE A 70 3.89 -4.96 -0.18
N THR A 71 3.33 -6.11 0.19
CA THR A 71 4.04 -7.38 0.04
C THR A 71 4.24 -7.71 -1.45
N ALA A 72 5.26 -8.51 -1.76
CA ALA A 72 5.50 -8.97 -3.13
C ALA A 72 4.27 -9.70 -3.73
N GLU A 73 3.52 -10.43 -2.91
CA GLU A 73 2.30 -11.13 -3.34
C GLU A 73 1.15 -10.18 -3.71
N GLU A 74 0.96 -9.12 -2.93
CA GLU A 74 -0.04 -8.08 -3.20
C GLU A 74 0.33 -7.26 -4.43
N ALA A 75 1.60 -6.87 -4.55
CA ALA A 75 2.12 -6.15 -5.70
C ALA A 75 2.03 -7.00 -6.98
N LYS A 76 2.39 -8.29 -6.90
CA LYS A 76 2.25 -9.22 -8.02
C LYS A 76 0.80 -9.37 -8.45
N TYR A 77 -0.10 -9.60 -7.49
CA TYR A 77 -1.53 -9.65 -7.77
C TYR A 77 -2.00 -8.37 -8.47
N ALA A 78 -1.58 -7.20 -7.98
CA ALA A 78 -1.98 -5.92 -8.55
C ALA A 78 -1.57 -5.80 -10.03
N VAL A 79 -0.30 -6.07 -10.35
CA VAL A 79 0.20 -5.95 -11.74
C VAL A 79 -0.34 -7.02 -12.67
N ASP A 80 -0.56 -8.25 -12.18
CA ASP A 80 -1.18 -9.34 -12.95
C ASP A 80 -2.65 -9.03 -13.30
N ASN A 81 -3.29 -8.11 -12.58
CA ASN A 81 -4.69 -7.71 -12.77
C ASN A 81 -4.85 -6.29 -13.36
N LEU A 82 -3.76 -5.65 -13.80
CA LEU A 82 -3.82 -4.43 -14.61
C LEU A 82 -4.37 -4.77 -16.01
N LYS A 83 -5.18 -3.86 -16.56
CA LYS A 83 -5.73 -3.97 -17.91
C LYS A 83 -5.03 -3.04 -18.89
#